data_AF-A0AAJ1F4P9-F1
#
_entry.id   AF-A0AAJ1F4P9-F1
#
_cell.length_a   1.000
_cell.length_b   1.000
_cell.length_c   1.000
_cell.angle_alpha   90.00
_cell.angle_beta   90.00
_cell.angle_gamma   90.00
#
_symmetry.space_group_name_H-M   'P 1'
#
loop_
_entity.id
_entity.type
_entity.pdbx_description
1 polymer ?
#
loop_
_entity_poly.entity_id
_entity_poly.type
_entity_poly.pdbx_seq_one_letter_code
_entity_poly.pdbx_strand_id
1 'polypeptide(L)'
;MARRGTRKLGLFGRWWESQRDRHFQIITYSTIISVACLVWGFVFLFVLTGYGDPEKQALVPWSWLAFVGGLVVAFYVAPEFFVYMGQRQILEDILLIDSRPEVLRRRKEAEDAADMLGKAYQARLMGLYQLHNISIGKKYRVESVGPIRDTDSFDEEDFIELPSVTDSWWNTSDSTLSRLLPGLWVLRNPMANRGLIAGLSFTTLLLLSNSVFGIFTGASGERDHTLDLTASIHEMERVYESSPHYDVISLLFITVFAALLLSTRPHIESPASEEE
;
A
#
# COMPACT_ATOMS: atom_id res chain seq x y z
N MET A 1 -1.20 44.28 19.16
CA MET A 1 -1.09 42.86 19.59
C MET A 1 -2.47 42.23 19.57
N ALA A 2 -2.85 41.56 18.48
CA ALA A 2 -4.14 40.87 18.37
C ALA A 2 -4.00 39.43 18.91
N ARG A 3 -4.69 39.13 20.03
CA ARG A 3 -4.82 37.76 20.54
C ARG A 3 -5.57 36.94 19.49
N ARG A 4 -4.86 36.03 18.83
CA ARG A 4 -5.43 34.98 17.97
C ARG A 4 -6.38 34.16 18.86
N GLY A 5 -7.68 34.34 18.69
CA GLY A 5 -8.69 33.61 19.46
C GLY A 5 -8.50 32.12 19.23
N THR A 6 -8.13 31.39 20.28
CA THR A 6 -8.15 29.93 20.29
C THR A 6 -9.61 29.51 20.17
N ARG A 7 -10.04 29.18 18.95
CA ARG A 7 -11.32 28.54 18.68
C ARG A 7 -11.37 27.31 19.58
N LYS A 8 -12.33 27.19 20.50
CA LYS A 8 -12.44 26.01 21.37
C LYS A 8 -12.76 24.80 20.47
N LEU A 9 -11.74 24.05 20.07
CA LEU A 9 -11.94 22.80 19.33
C LEU A 9 -12.78 21.85 20.21
N GLY A 10 -13.77 21.19 19.61
CA GLY A 10 -14.58 20.16 20.27
C GLY A 10 -13.72 18.97 20.72
N LEU A 11 -14.31 18.01 21.46
CA LEU A 11 -13.57 16.83 21.94
C LEU A 11 -12.86 16.08 20.81
N PHE A 12 -13.54 15.91 19.67
CA PHE A 12 -12.95 15.32 18.47
C PHE A 12 -11.84 16.20 17.88
N GLY A 13 -12.01 17.51 17.81
CA GLY A 13 -10.98 18.42 17.29
C GLY A 13 -9.72 18.45 18.16
N ARG A 14 -9.88 18.41 19.49
CA ARG A 14 -8.75 18.32 20.43
C ARG A 14 -8.05 16.96 20.34
N TRP A 15 -8.80 15.88 20.21
CA TRP A 15 -8.24 14.56 19.99
C TRP A 15 -7.51 14.50 18.65
N TRP A 16 -8.12 14.97 17.58
CA TRP A 16 -7.52 15.04 16.26
C TRP A 16 -6.21 15.83 16.30
N GLU A 17 -6.22 17.03 16.89
CA GLU A 17 -5.01 17.86 16.99
C GLU A 17 -3.93 17.23 17.88
N SER A 18 -4.30 16.43 18.88
CA SER A 18 -3.35 15.62 19.66
C SER A 18 -2.70 14.48 18.87
N GLN A 19 -3.36 14.00 17.81
CA GLN A 19 -2.88 12.92 16.94
C GLN A 19 -2.14 13.45 15.70
N ARG A 20 -1.67 14.71 15.68
CA ARG A 20 -0.99 15.33 14.53
C ARG A 20 0.14 14.48 13.94
N ASP A 21 0.91 13.79 14.79
CA ASP A 21 2.00 12.93 14.35
C ASP A 21 1.55 11.61 13.70
N ARG A 22 0.25 11.27 13.83
CA ARG A 22 -0.36 10.03 13.34
C ARG A 22 -1.48 10.29 12.34
N HIS A 23 -1.73 11.54 11.93
CA HIS A 23 -2.75 11.88 10.93
C HIS A 23 -2.58 11.06 9.66
N PHE A 24 -1.35 10.99 9.14
CA PHE A 24 -1.06 10.21 7.95
C PHE A 24 -1.38 8.72 8.14
N GLN A 25 -1.02 8.13 9.27
CA GLN A 25 -1.33 6.74 9.59
C GLN A 25 -2.84 6.51 9.67
N ILE A 26 -3.56 7.37 10.39
CA ILE A 26 -5.01 7.25 10.60
C ILE A 26 -5.74 7.33 9.26
N ILE A 27 -5.39 8.32 8.42
CA ILE A 27 -5.99 8.50 7.09
C ILE A 27 -5.68 7.31 6.19
N THR A 28 -4.44 6.81 6.22
CA THR A 28 -4.03 5.65 5.41
C THR A 28 -4.78 4.38 5.83
N TYR A 29 -4.77 4.03 7.12
CA TYR A 29 -5.47 2.85 7.63
C TYR A 29 -6.98 2.97 7.46
N SER A 30 -7.56 4.16 7.67
CA SER A 30 -8.97 4.39 7.42
C SER A 30 -9.31 4.19 5.95
N THR A 31 -8.46 4.63 5.01
CA THR A 31 -8.65 4.39 3.57
C THR A 31 -8.62 2.89 3.26
N ILE A 32 -7.65 2.16 3.80
CA ILE A 32 -7.52 0.71 3.60
C ILE A 32 -8.74 -0.04 4.15
N ILE A 33 -9.17 0.28 5.37
CA ILE A 33 -10.36 -0.33 5.98
C ILE A 33 -11.60 0.01 5.15
N SER A 34 -11.73 1.24 4.68
CA SER A 34 -12.84 1.69 3.84
C SER A 34 -12.92 0.88 2.55
N VAL A 35 -11.79 0.71 1.86
CA VAL A 35 -11.70 -0.11 0.64
C VAL A 35 -11.97 -1.58 0.95
N ALA A 36 -11.45 -2.11 2.05
CA ALA A 36 -11.70 -3.49 2.47
C ALA A 36 -13.19 -3.74 2.75
N CYS A 37 -13.87 -2.81 3.43
CA CYS A 37 -15.31 -2.88 3.67
C CYS A 37 -16.12 -2.80 2.36
N LEU A 38 -15.69 -1.98 1.40
CA LEU A 38 -16.29 -1.91 0.08
C LEU A 38 -16.13 -3.23 -0.68
N VAL A 39 -14.92 -3.81 -0.71
CA VAL A 39 -14.65 -5.09 -1.36
C VAL A 39 -15.45 -6.22 -0.69
N TRP A 40 -15.44 -6.30 0.65
CA TRP A 40 -16.23 -7.28 1.39
C TRP A 40 -17.73 -7.16 1.07
N GLY A 41 -18.28 -5.94 1.20
CA GLY A 41 -19.69 -5.68 0.94
C GLY A 41 -20.08 -6.03 -0.49
N PHE A 42 -19.23 -5.68 -1.45
CA PHE A 42 -19.45 -6.01 -2.86
C PHE A 42 -19.46 -7.53 -3.10
N VAL A 43 -18.42 -8.22 -2.62
CA VAL A 43 -18.29 -9.68 -2.80
C VAL A 43 -19.44 -10.41 -2.11
N PHE A 44 -19.73 -10.10 -0.85
CA PHE A 44 -20.78 -10.79 -0.10
C PHE A 44 -22.18 -10.56 -0.71
N LEU A 45 -22.51 -9.32 -1.09
CA LEU A 45 -23.86 -8.98 -1.55
C LEU A 45 -24.11 -9.40 -3.01
N PHE A 46 -23.14 -9.14 -3.90
CA PHE A 46 -23.34 -9.29 -5.34
C PHE A 46 -22.68 -10.52 -5.93
N VAL A 47 -21.55 -10.98 -5.37
CA VAL A 47 -20.82 -12.13 -5.90
C VAL A 47 -21.27 -13.42 -5.25
N LEU A 48 -21.46 -13.45 -3.93
CA LEU A 48 -21.87 -14.63 -3.16
C LEU A 48 -23.38 -14.78 -2.99
N THR A 49 -24.17 -13.86 -3.56
CA THR A 49 -25.62 -13.82 -3.40
C THR A 49 -26.05 -13.95 -1.92
N GLY A 50 -25.30 -13.35 -0.99
CA GLY A 50 -25.48 -13.56 0.45
C GLY A 50 -26.85 -13.13 0.98
N TYR A 51 -27.63 -12.38 0.20
CA TYR A 51 -29.01 -12.01 0.51
C TYR A 51 -30.02 -13.16 0.34
N GLY A 52 -29.68 -14.20 -0.43
CA GLY A 52 -30.57 -15.33 -0.75
C GLY A 52 -30.48 -16.50 0.23
N ASP A 53 -29.44 -16.56 1.06
CA ASP A 53 -29.18 -17.67 1.99
C ASP A 53 -29.88 -17.45 3.35
N PRO A 54 -30.80 -18.33 3.78
CA PRO A 54 -31.48 -18.22 5.08
C PRO A 54 -30.53 -18.26 6.27
N GLU A 55 -29.42 -19.01 6.16
CA GLU A 55 -28.42 -19.15 7.22
C GLU A 55 -27.55 -17.89 7.39
N LYS A 56 -27.35 -17.13 6.31
CA LYS A 56 -26.49 -15.93 6.29
C LYS A 56 -27.27 -14.64 6.39
N GLN A 57 -28.59 -14.71 6.57
CA GLN A 57 -29.49 -13.56 6.63
C GLN A 57 -29.09 -12.55 7.73
N ALA A 58 -28.52 -13.02 8.84
CA ALA A 58 -28.03 -12.15 9.92
C ALA A 58 -26.82 -11.29 9.52
N LEU A 59 -26.02 -11.71 8.53
CA LEU A 59 -24.84 -10.98 8.03
C LEU A 59 -25.21 -9.93 6.98
N VAL A 60 -26.38 -10.07 6.32
CA VAL A 60 -26.81 -9.16 5.25
C VAL A 60 -26.86 -7.69 5.70
N PRO A 61 -27.45 -7.33 6.85
CA PRO A 61 -27.45 -5.94 7.32
C PRO A 61 -26.04 -5.42 7.61
N TRP A 62 -25.16 -6.26 8.17
CA TRP A 62 -23.77 -5.89 8.47
C TRP A 62 -22.94 -5.68 7.21
N SER A 63 -23.15 -6.49 6.18
CA SER A 63 -22.47 -6.34 4.89
C SER A 63 -22.94 -5.09 4.15
N TRP A 64 -24.23 -4.74 4.21
CA TRP A 64 -24.73 -3.46 3.72
C TRP A 64 -24.16 -2.27 4.50
N LEU A 65 -24.10 -2.37 5.83
CA LEU A 65 -23.50 -1.35 6.68
C LEU A 65 -22.02 -1.17 6.34
N ALA A 66 -21.27 -2.27 6.17
CA ALA A 66 -19.88 -2.23 5.74
C ALA A 66 -19.73 -1.59 4.36
N PHE A 67 -20.59 -1.95 3.39
CA PHE A 67 -20.53 -1.41 2.04
C PHE A 67 -20.83 0.10 2.01
N VAL A 68 -21.96 0.52 2.55
CA VAL A 68 -22.38 1.93 2.57
C VAL A 68 -21.49 2.75 3.49
N GLY A 69 -21.16 2.22 4.67
CA GLY A 69 -20.23 2.85 5.60
C GLY A 69 -18.84 3.04 5.00
N GLY A 70 -18.32 2.02 4.31
CA GLY A 70 -17.08 2.10 3.55
C GLY A 70 -17.15 3.13 2.41
N LEU A 71 -18.30 3.31 1.76
CA LEU A 71 -18.45 4.33 0.73
C LEU A 71 -18.43 5.75 1.33
N VAL A 72 -19.16 5.95 2.41
CA VAL A 72 -19.23 7.24 3.11
C VAL A 72 -17.87 7.64 3.68
N VAL A 73 -17.18 6.72 4.35
CA VAL A 73 -15.83 6.98 4.89
C VAL A 73 -14.85 7.28 3.76
N ALA A 74 -14.88 6.50 2.66
CA ALA A 74 -13.99 6.73 1.52
C ALA A 74 -14.19 8.12 0.91
N PHE A 75 -15.43 8.62 0.86
CA PHE A 75 -15.72 9.94 0.30
C PHE A 75 -14.96 11.07 1.03
N TYR A 76 -14.79 10.98 2.35
CA TYR A 76 -14.07 12.00 3.12
C TYR A 76 -12.57 11.71 3.22
N VAL A 77 -12.21 10.44 3.43
CA VAL A 77 -10.83 10.07 3.71
C VAL A 77 -9.99 9.94 2.44
N ALA A 78 -10.56 9.50 1.31
CA ALA A 78 -9.79 9.30 0.09
C ALA A 78 -9.19 10.60 -0.47
N PRO A 79 -9.92 11.73 -0.57
CA PRO A 79 -9.33 12.99 -1.01
C PRO A 79 -8.18 13.45 -0.10
N GLU A 80 -8.35 13.33 1.22
CA GLU A 80 -7.30 13.67 2.18
C GLU A 80 -6.08 12.75 2.01
N PHE A 81 -6.32 11.46 1.84
CA PHE A 81 -5.26 10.48 1.58
C PHE A 81 -4.40 10.87 0.38
N PHE A 82 -5.01 11.29 -0.74
CA PHE A 82 -4.25 11.75 -1.91
C PHE A 82 -3.40 12.99 -1.62
N VAL A 83 -3.88 13.93 -0.82
CA VAL A 83 -3.11 15.13 -0.43
C VAL A 83 -1.89 14.74 0.41
N TYR A 84 -2.09 13.93 1.45
CA TYR A 84 -0.98 13.48 2.29
C TYR A 84 0.02 12.61 1.52
N MET A 85 -0.48 11.76 0.62
CA MET A 85 0.35 10.93 -0.25
C MET A 85 1.21 11.78 -1.18
N GLY A 86 0.65 12.85 -1.77
CA GLY A 86 1.40 13.79 -2.61
C GLY A 86 2.49 14.54 -1.84
N GLN A 87 2.19 15.03 -0.63
CA GLN A 87 3.21 15.65 0.23
C GLN A 87 4.31 14.67 0.64
N ARG A 88 3.97 13.38 0.80
CA ARG A 88 4.95 12.33 1.07
C ARG A 88 5.90 12.13 -0.09
N GLN A 89 5.38 12.07 -1.32
CA GLN A 89 6.19 11.95 -2.54
C GLN A 89 7.17 13.12 -2.65
N ILE A 90 6.70 14.36 -2.49
CA ILE A 90 7.55 15.55 -2.51
C ILE A 90 8.67 15.46 -1.46
N LEU A 91 8.35 15.02 -0.24
CA LEU A 91 9.35 14.90 0.81
C LEU A 91 10.36 13.78 0.53
N GLU A 92 9.91 12.62 0.03
CA GLU A 92 10.79 11.51 -0.37
C GLU A 92 11.73 11.96 -1.50
N ASP A 93 11.23 12.67 -2.51
CA ASP A 93 12.04 13.23 -3.59
C ASP A 93 13.12 14.17 -3.06
N ILE A 94 12.77 15.05 -2.10
CA ILE A 94 13.73 16.00 -1.51
C ILE A 94 14.79 15.29 -0.66
N LEU A 95 14.41 14.21 0.01
CA LEU A 95 15.32 13.41 0.84
C LEU A 95 16.41 12.71 0.03
N LEU A 96 16.22 12.56 -1.28
CA LEU A 96 17.16 11.93 -2.20
C LEU A 96 18.09 12.94 -2.87
N ILE A 97 17.88 14.24 -2.64
CA ILE A 97 18.71 15.28 -3.24
C ILE A 97 20.10 15.30 -2.59
N ASP A 98 21.10 15.01 -3.40
CA ASP A 98 22.52 15.05 -3.01
C ASP A 98 23.19 16.41 -3.18
N SER A 99 22.54 17.37 -3.85
CA SER A 99 23.09 18.72 -4.01
C SER A 99 22.57 19.69 -2.95
N ARG A 100 23.48 20.16 -2.08
CA ARG A 100 23.22 21.18 -1.05
C ARG A 100 22.45 22.43 -1.54
N PRO A 101 22.78 23.06 -2.70
CA PRO A 101 22.05 24.25 -3.15
C PRO A 101 20.59 23.95 -3.55
N GLU A 102 20.31 22.76 -4.08
CA GLU A 102 18.95 22.35 -4.45
C GLU A 102 18.11 22.03 -3.19
N VAL A 103 18.72 21.43 -2.17
CA VAL A 103 18.11 21.25 -0.84
C VAL A 103 17.73 22.59 -0.21
N LEU A 104 18.58 23.62 -0.35
CA LEU A 104 18.29 24.98 0.14
C LEU A 104 17.15 25.64 -0.66
N ARG A 105 17.06 25.39 -1.97
CA ARG A 105 16.00 25.91 -2.84
C ARG A 105 14.63 25.33 -2.48
N ARG A 106 14.53 24.01 -2.28
CA ARG A 106 13.28 23.30 -1.93
C ARG A 106 13.02 23.21 -0.43
N ARG A 107 13.81 23.89 0.39
CA ARG A 107 13.73 23.86 1.86
C ARG A 107 12.32 24.14 2.39
N LYS A 108 11.66 25.17 1.85
CA LYS A 108 10.32 25.57 2.31
C LYS A 108 9.27 24.48 2.04
N GLU A 109 9.38 23.80 0.91
CA GLU A 109 8.50 22.71 0.52
C GLU A 109 8.75 21.47 1.39
N ALA A 110 10.02 21.17 1.67
CA ALA A 110 10.41 20.07 2.57
C ALA A 110 9.90 20.28 4.01
N GLU A 111 10.06 21.48 4.55
CA GLU A 111 9.62 21.83 5.89
C GLU A 111 8.09 21.80 6.02
N ASP A 112 7.35 22.27 4.99
CA ASP A 112 5.88 22.26 4.98
C ASP A 112 5.32 20.82 4.85
N ALA A 113 5.91 20.02 3.96
CA ALA A 113 5.57 18.61 3.82
C ALA A 113 5.85 17.85 5.14
N ALA A 114 7.04 18.00 5.72
CA ALA A 114 7.39 17.34 6.98
C ALA A 114 6.50 17.78 8.15
N ASP A 115 6.12 19.06 8.22
CA ASP A 115 5.18 19.59 9.23
C ASP A 115 3.75 19.03 9.07
N MET A 116 3.34 18.67 7.85
CA MET A 116 2.06 18.03 7.55
C MET A 116 2.09 16.52 7.83
N LEU A 117 3.18 15.84 7.50
CA LEU A 117 3.36 14.39 7.68
C LEU A 117 3.65 13.95 9.12
N GLY A 118 4.25 14.82 9.94
CA GLY A 118 4.48 14.62 11.37
C GLY A 118 5.93 14.33 11.76
N LYS A 119 6.18 14.14 13.06
CA LYS A 119 7.53 14.07 13.65
C LYS A 119 8.48 13.01 13.06
N ALA A 120 7.97 11.85 12.63
CA ALA A 120 8.81 10.81 12.05
C ALA A 120 9.48 11.27 10.74
N TYR A 121 8.74 12.03 9.93
CA TYR A 121 9.23 12.60 8.69
C TYR A 121 10.11 13.84 8.93
N GLN A 122 9.81 14.63 9.97
CA GLN A 122 10.70 15.69 10.44
C GLN A 122 12.07 15.16 10.88
N ALA A 123 12.11 14.02 11.58
CA ALA A 123 13.37 13.37 11.98
C ALA A 123 14.23 12.96 10.78
N ARG A 124 13.61 12.43 9.72
CA ARG A 124 14.28 12.04 8.47
C ARG A 124 14.83 13.26 7.72
N LEU A 125 14.05 14.34 7.67
CA LEU A 125 14.50 15.62 7.10
C LEU A 125 15.68 16.22 7.89
N MET A 126 15.68 16.10 9.22
CA MET A 126 16.83 16.53 10.03
C MET A 126 18.08 15.71 9.76
N GLY A 127 17.96 14.40 9.50
CA GLY A 127 19.08 13.57 9.06
C GLY A 127 19.73 14.09 7.77
N LEU A 128 18.91 14.45 6.77
CA LEU A 128 19.40 15.04 5.50
C LEU A 128 20.15 16.36 5.74
N TYR A 129 19.61 17.22 6.59
CA TYR A 129 20.22 18.52 6.83
C TYR A 129 21.52 18.46 7.64
N GLN A 130 21.64 17.49 8.54
CA GLN A 130 22.91 17.18 9.21
C GLN A 130 23.95 16.70 8.20
N LEU A 131 23.56 15.84 7.27
CA LEU A 131 24.44 15.35 6.20
C LEU A 131 24.96 16.49 5.31
N HIS A 132 24.13 17.49 5.01
CA HIS A 132 24.50 18.67 4.20
C HIS A 132 25.09 19.85 5.00
N ASN A 133 25.39 19.68 6.29
CA ASN A 133 25.90 20.73 7.19
C ASN A 133 25.09 22.05 7.09
N ILE A 134 23.75 21.94 7.11
CA ILE A 134 22.84 23.09 7.06
C ILE A 134 22.36 23.40 8.50
N SER A 135 22.63 24.61 8.97
CA SER A 135 22.18 25.05 10.30
C SER A 135 20.69 25.41 10.29
N ILE A 136 19.92 24.80 11.18
CA ILE A 136 18.46 24.95 11.25
C ILE A 136 18.04 25.56 12.57
N GLY A 137 16.95 26.34 12.52
CA GLY A 137 16.37 26.99 13.68
C GLY A 137 15.84 25.99 14.72
N LYS A 138 15.73 26.45 15.97
CA LYS A 138 15.36 25.67 17.18
C LYS A 138 14.05 24.85 17.12
N LYS A 139 13.25 24.98 16.06
CA LYS A 139 11.93 24.33 15.89
C LYS A 139 12.02 22.82 15.62
N TYR A 140 13.18 22.32 15.18
CA TYR A 140 13.37 20.93 14.75
C TYR A 140 14.41 20.14 15.57
N ARG A 141 14.40 20.22 16.91
CA ARG A 141 15.19 19.32 17.79
C ARG A 141 14.48 17.97 17.94
N VAL A 142 14.33 17.24 16.84
CA VAL A 142 13.93 15.82 16.88
C VAL A 142 15.19 15.00 16.64
N GLU A 143 15.37 13.90 17.38
CA GLU A 143 16.49 12.96 17.20
C GLU A 143 16.59 12.60 15.71
N SER A 144 17.75 12.83 15.10
CA SER A 144 17.93 12.60 13.67
C SER A 144 17.94 11.09 13.41
N VAL A 145 17.02 10.65 12.56
CA VAL A 145 17.14 9.34 11.93
C VAL A 145 17.75 9.62 10.57
N GLY A 146 18.92 9.05 10.30
CA GLY A 146 19.59 9.21 9.01
C GLY A 146 18.63 8.89 7.86
N PRO A 147 18.71 9.61 6.72
CA PRO A 147 17.99 9.20 5.54
C PRO A 147 18.39 7.76 5.21
N ILE A 148 17.40 6.88 4.97
CA ILE A 148 17.66 5.55 4.40
C ILE A 148 18.32 5.81 3.04
N ARG A 149 19.64 5.69 2.97
CA ARG A 149 20.44 5.68 1.75
C ARG A 149 20.81 4.22 1.51
N ASP A 150 20.75 3.76 0.27
CA ASP A 150 21.12 2.38 -0.12
C ASP A 150 22.62 2.06 0.09
N THR A 151 23.38 2.96 0.73
CA THR A 151 24.85 2.93 0.81
C THR A 151 25.41 2.54 2.19
N ASP A 152 24.65 1.86 3.05
CA ASP A 152 25.21 1.21 4.27
C ASP A 152 25.90 -0.13 3.90
N SER A 153 26.69 -0.13 2.82
CA SER A 153 27.63 -1.20 2.49
C SER A 153 29.05 -0.65 2.59
N PHE A 154 29.78 -1.24 3.52
CA PHE A 154 31.19 -1.08 3.86
C PHE A 154 32.13 -0.80 2.67
N ASP A 155 33.17 -0.03 2.97
CA ASP A 155 34.37 0.21 2.14
C ASP A 155 34.81 -1.04 1.36
N GLU A 156 35.03 -0.90 0.05
CA GLU A 156 36.22 -1.45 -0.61
C GLU A 156 36.38 -0.85 -2.01
N GLU A 157 37.55 -0.25 -2.23
CA GLU A 157 38.10 0.14 -3.52
C GLU A 157 38.28 -1.11 -4.39
N ASP A 158 37.52 -1.27 -5.48
CA ASP A 158 38.04 -1.73 -6.77
C ASP A 158 36.93 -1.77 -7.84
N PHE A 159 37.36 -1.55 -9.08
CA PHE A 159 36.57 -1.54 -10.32
C PHE A 159 35.64 -2.77 -10.48
N ILE A 160 34.41 -2.59 -11.01
CA ILE A 160 33.71 -3.40 -12.06
C ILE A 160 32.16 -3.28 -11.99
N GLU A 161 31.55 -3.22 -13.18
CA GLU A 161 30.15 -3.47 -13.57
C GLU A 161 29.06 -2.44 -13.19
N LEU A 162 28.50 -1.83 -14.24
CA LEU A 162 27.17 -1.21 -14.24
C LEU A 162 26.17 -2.16 -13.55
N PRO A 163 25.40 -1.73 -12.54
CA PRO A 163 24.47 -2.61 -11.87
C PRO A 163 23.43 -3.09 -12.88
N SER A 164 23.33 -4.40 -13.04
CA SER A 164 22.23 -5.03 -13.75
C SER A 164 20.92 -4.51 -13.18
N VAL A 165 19.96 -4.14 -14.04
CA VAL A 165 18.59 -3.65 -13.75
C VAL A 165 17.72 -4.69 -13.00
N THR A 166 18.35 -5.64 -12.32
CA THR A 166 17.78 -6.67 -11.48
C THR A 166 18.22 -6.50 -10.04
N ASP A 167 18.25 -5.29 -9.50
CA ASP A 167 18.23 -5.13 -8.05
C ASP A 167 16.89 -5.71 -7.57
N SER A 168 16.98 -6.93 -7.09
CA SER A 168 15.99 -7.95 -7.42
C SER A 168 14.65 -7.66 -6.73
N TRP A 169 13.56 -7.73 -7.50
CA TRP A 169 12.20 -7.74 -6.95
C TRP A 169 12.08 -8.73 -5.77
N TRP A 170 12.84 -9.82 -5.83
CA TRP A 170 12.96 -10.84 -4.80
C TRP A 170 13.65 -10.40 -3.49
N ASN A 171 14.56 -9.44 -3.50
CA ASN A 171 15.31 -8.99 -2.32
C ASN A 171 14.97 -7.57 -1.86
N THR A 172 13.83 -7.05 -2.30
CA THR A 172 13.36 -5.71 -1.95
C THR A 172 13.01 -5.60 -0.45
N SER A 173 13.68 -4.67 0.24
CA SER A 173 13.33 -4.19 1.59
C SER A 173 12.35 -3.01 1.56
N ASP A 174 12.28 -2.30 0.42
CA ASP A 174 11.47 -1.11 0.22
C ASP A 174 10.53 -1.24 -1.00
N SER A 175 9.43 -1.96 -0.81
CA SER A 175 8.39 -2.16 -1.81
C SER A 175 7.38 -1.01 -1.80
N THR A 176 6.65 -0.81 -2.91
CA THR A 176 5.55 0.17 -2.90
C THR A 176 4.52 -0.13 -1.81
N LEU A 177 4.30 -1.41 -1.48
CA LEU A 177 3.46 -1.88 -0.37
C LEU A 177 4.00 -1.46 1.01
N SER A 178 5.31 -1.62 1.26
CA SER A 178 5.93 -1.21 2.54
C SER A 178 5.95 0.30 2.72
N ARG A 179 6.04 1.06 1.62
CA ARG A 179 5.87 2.52 1.67
C ARG A 179 4.41 2.91 1.89
N LEU A 180 3.45 2.23 1.26
CA LEU A 180 2.02 2.56 1.38
C LEU A 180 1.45 2.28 2.78
N LEU A 181 2.04 1.35 3.54
CA LEU A 181 1.62 0.97 4.89
C LEU A 181 2.53 1.55 5.99
N PRO A 182 2.31 2.80 6.44
CA PRO A 182 3.17 3.43 7.45
C PRO A 182 3.06 2.72 8.81
N GLY A 183 4.21 2.28 9.33
CA GLY A 183 4.34 1.66 10.66
C GLY A 183 4.31 0.12 10.66
N LEU A 184 4.14 -0.54 9.51
CA LEU A 184 4.20 -1.99 9.43
C LEU A 184 5.64 -2.46 9.18
N TRP A 185 6.46 -2.45 10.24
CA TRP A 185 7.88 -2.83 10.21
C TRP A 185 8.14 -4.23 9.63
N VAL A 186 7.15 -5.13 9.72
CA VAL A 186 7.24 -6.50 9.17
C VAL A 186 7.45 -6.49 7.65
N LEU A 187 6.88 -5.53 6.92
CA LEU A 187 7.04 -5.42 5.45
C LEU A 187 8.40 -4.84 5.02
N ARG A 188 9.21 -4.38 5.97
CA ARG A 188 10.60 -3.97 5.70
C ARG A 188 11.59 -5.13 5.81
N ASN A 189 11.14 -6.27 6.34
CA ASN A 189 11.96 -7.47 6.42
C ASN A 189 11.99 -8.17 5.06
N PRO A 190 13.17 -8.42 4.46
CA PRO A 190 13.29 -9.03 3.14
C PRO A 190 12.68 -10.44 3.10
N MET A 191 12.72 -11.18 4.22
CA MET A 191 12.13 -12.51 4.32
C MET A 191 10.59 -12.49 4.28
N ALA A 192 9.96 -11.46 4.86
CA ALA A 192 8.50 -11.30 4.81
C ALA A 192 8.05 -10.94 3.39
N ASN A 193 8.78 -10.05 2.71
CA ASN A 193 8.50 -9.70 1.32
C ASN A 193 8.67 -10.90 0.37
N ARG A 194 9.72 -11.71 0.54
CA ARG A 194 9.90 -12.97 -0.22
C ARG A 194 8.74 -13.94 -0.01
N GLY A 195 8.32 -14.13 1.25
CA GLY A 195 7.17 -14.98 1.57
C GLY A 195 5.89 -14.48 0.91
N LEU A 196 5.65 -13.17 0.92
CA LEU A 196 4.52 -12.52 0.24
C LEU A 196 4.57 -12.72 -1.27
N ILE A 197 5.71 -12.47 -1.91
CA ILE A 197 5.90 -12.66 -3.36
C ILE A 197 5.69 -14.13 -3.74
N ALA A 198 6.31 -15.05 -3.01
CA ALA A 198 6.16 -16.49 -3.25
C ALA A 198 4.71 -16.95 -3.09
N GLY A 199 4.04 -16.54 -2.02
CA GLY A 199 2.64 -16.89 -1.78
C GLY A 199 1.71 -16.33 -2.85
N LEU A 200 1.79 -15.03 -3.14
CA LEU A 200 0.94 -14.37 -4.12
C LEU A 200 1.16 -14.91 -5.54
N SER A 201 2.41 -15.15 -5.94
CA SER A 201 2.73 -15.72 -7.25
C SER A 201 2.24 -17.15 -7.37
N PHE A 202 2.45 -17.99 -6.34
CA PHE A 202 1.97 -19.36 -6.31
C PHE A 202 0.44 -19.42 -6.41
N THR A 203 -0.28 -18.64 -5.61
CA THR A 203 -1.75 -18.62 -5.64
C THR A 203 -2.29 -18.09 -6.98
N THR A 204 -1.69 -17.04 -7.55
CA THR A 204 -2.11 -16.51 -8.85
C THR A 204 -1.89 -17.52 -9.97
N LEU A 205 -0.73 -18.20 -9.98
CA LEU A 205 -0.42 -19.23 -10.97
C LEU A 205 -1.31 -20.46 -10.82
N LEU A 206 -1.66 -20.84 -9.59
CA LEU A 206 -2.57 -21.94 -9.32
C LEU A 206 -3.98 -21.64 -9.86
N LEU A 207 -4.51 -20.43 -9.62
CA LEU A 207 -5.81 -20.01 -10.14
C LEU A 207 -5.84 -19.92 -11.68
N LEU A 208 -4.77 -19.37 -12.28
CA LEU A 208 -4.64 -19.33 -13.74
C LEU A 208 -4.52 -20.73 -14.33
N SER A 209 -3.75 -21.63 -13.70
CA SER A 209 -3.61 -23.01 -14.17
C SER A 209 -4.92 -23.78 -14.05
N ASN A 210 -5.68 -23.57 -12.97
CA ASN A 210 -7.03 -24.11 -12.82
C ASN A 210 -7.95 -23.63 -13.94
N SER A 211 -7.90 -22.35 -14.32
CA SER A 211 -8.80 -21.76 -15.32
C SER A 211 -8.44 -22.14 -16.77
N VAL A 212 -7.14 -22.24 -17.08
CA VAL A 212 -6.64 -22.45 -18.46
C VAL A 212 -6.50 -23.93 -18.82
N PHE A 213 -5.99 -24.74 -17.90
CA PHE A 213 -5.67 -26.14 -18.18
C PHE A 213 -6.64 -27.12 -17.54
N GLY A 214 -7.35 -26.72 -16.48
CA GLY A 214 -8.07 -27.64 -15.64
C GLY A 214 -7.10 -28.50 -14.82
N ILE A 215 -7.24 -28.47 -13.50
CA ILE A 215 -6.42 -29.28 -12.59
C ILE A 215 -7.19 -30.47 -12.03
N PHE A 216 -8.49 -30.57 -12.32
CA PHE A 216 -9.37 -31.62 -11.84
C PHE A 216 -9.67 -32.66 -12.92
N THR A 217 -9.90 -33.89 -12.47
CA THR A 217 -10.21 -35.02 -13.35
C THR A 217 -11.70 -35.05 -13.68
N GLY A 218 -12.03 -35.07 -14.97
CA GLY A 218 -13.39 -35.25 -15.44
C GLY A 218 -13.90 -36.69 -15.29
N ALA A 219 -15.16 -36.90 -15.65
CA ALA A 219 -15.78 -38.23 -15.69
C ALA A 219 -15.09 -39.19 -16.70
N SER A 220 -14.34 -38.64 -17.66
CA SER A 220 -13.48 -39.35 -18.60
C SER A 220 -12.18 -39.91 -17.98
N GLY A 221 -11.83 -39.45 -16.77
CA GLY A 221 -10.54 -39.76 -16.13
C GLY A 221 -9.38 -38.89 -16.62
N GLU A 222 -9.61 -38.01 -17.59
CA GLU A 222 -8.63 -37.03 -18.07
C GLU A 222 -8.62 -35.78 -17.17
N ARG A 223 -7.47 -35.12 -17.04
CA ARG A 223 -7.33 -33.87 -16.25
C ARG A 223 -7.59 -32.66 -17.15
N ASP A 224 -8.86 -32.45 -17.46
CA ASP A 224 -9.37 -31.45 -18.39
C ASP A 224 -10.46 -30.55 -17.77
N HIS A 225 -10.78 -30.73 -16.48
CA HIS A 225 -11.81 -29.95 -15.80
C HIS A 225 -11.22 -28.89 -14.87
N THR A 226 -11.82 -27.71 -14.93
CA THR A 226 -11.59 -26.58 -14.03
C THR A 226 -12.54 -26.70 -12.84
N LEU A 227 -12.11 -26.22 -11.67
CA LEU A 227 -13.03 -25.99 -10.56
C LEU A 227 -13.59 -24.58 -10.68
N ASP A 228 -14.89 -24.50 -10.89
CA ASP A 228 -15.62 -23.23 -10.87
C ASP A 228 -15.80 -22.81 -9.41
N LEU A 229 -14.99 -21.83 -8.97
CA LEU A 229 -15.07 -21.32 -7.60
C LEU A 229 -16.42 -20.64 -7.32
N THR A 230 -17.03 -20.06 -8.34
CA THR A 230 -18.36 -19.45 -8.25
C THR A 230 -19.41 -20.53 -7.99
N ALA A 231 -19.41 -21.61 -8.77
CA ALA A 231 -20.31 -22.74 -8.56
C ALA A 231 -20.02 -23.48 -7.24
N SER A 232 -18.74 -23.62 -6.86
CA SER A 232 -18.32 -24.25 -5.61
C SER A 232 -18.82 -23.51 -4.38
N ILE A 233 -18.77 -22.18 -4.37
CA ILE A 233 -19.18 -21.38 -3.21
C ILE A 233 -20.71 -21.28 -3.10
N HIS A 234 -21.42 -21.37 -4.22
CA HIS A 234 -22.88 -21.43 -4.25
C HIS A 234 -23.44 -22.86 -4.14
N GLU A 235 -22.58 -23.86 -3.87
CA GLU A 235 -22.96 -25.28 -3.73
C GLU A 235 -23.80 -25.81 -4.92
N MET A 236 -23.48 -25.36 -6.14
CA MET A 236 -24.20 -25.80 -7.33
C MET A 236 -23.85 -27.25 -7.67
N GLU A 237 -24.78 -27.99 -8.28
CA GLU A 237 -24.60 -29.40 -8.67
C GLU A 237 -23.42 -29.60 -9.65
N ARG A 238 -23.05 -28.57 -10.41
CA ARG A 238 -22.00 -28.60 -11.41
C ARG A 238 -20.82 -27.72 -11.01
N VAL A 239 -19.91 -28.29 -10.22
CA VAL A 239 -18.69 -27.61 -9.72
C VAL A 239 -17.51 -27.72 -10.70
N TYR A 240 -17.56 -28.72 -11.59
CA TYR A 240 -16.49 -28.99 -12.55
C TYR A 240 -16.95 -28.64 -13.96
N GLU A 241 -16.22 -27.72 -14.61
CA GLU A 241 -16.49 -27.29 -15.99
C GLU A 241 -15.29 -27.62 -16.88
N SER A 242 -15.54 -27.97 -18.15
CA SER A 242 -14.47 -28.30 -19.09
C SER A 242 -13.57 -27.09 -19.35
N SER A 243 -12.27 -27.31 -19.32
CA SER A 243 -11.27 -26.27 -19.56
C SER A 243 -11.22 -25.84 -21.03
N PRO A 244 -11.02 -24.55 -21.35
CA PRO A 244 -10.83 -23.41 -20.45
C PRO A 244 -12.14 -22.80 -19.94
N HIS A 245 -12.17 -22.43 -18.66
CA HIS A 245 -13.32 -21.76 -18.03
C HIS A 245 -12.84 -20.69 -17.03
N TYR A 246 -13.49 -19.54 -17.04
CA TYR A 246 -13.16 -18.39 -16.19
C TYR A 246 -14.39 -17.97 -15.39
N ASP A 247 -14.43 -18.36 -14.13
CA ASP A 247 -15.50 -17.96 -13.23
C ASP A 247 -15.24 -16.57 -12.61
N VAL A 248 -16.32 -15.90 -12.19
CA VAL A 248 -16.28 -14.51 -11.71
C VAL A 248 -15.40 -14.38 -10.47
N ILE A 249 -15.47 -15.35 -9.55
CA ILE A 249 -14.68 -15.37 -8.32
C ILE A 249 -13.20 -15.61 -8.61
N SER A 250 -12.87 -16.58 -9.48
CA SER A 250 -11.49 -16.79 -9.92
C SER A 250 -10.90 -15.55 -10.57
N LEU A 251 -11.63 -14.89 -11.47
CA LEU A 251 -11.17 -13.64 -12.10
C LEU A 251 -10.95 -12.53 -11.07
N LEU A 252 -11.86 -12.38 -10.09
CA LEU A 252 -11.70 -11.42 -9.01
C LEU A 252 -10.45 -11.71 -8.18
N PHE A 253 -10.23 -12.95 -7.75
CA PHE A 253 -9.02 -13.29 -6.98
C PHE A 253 -7.74 -13.14 -7.79
N ILE A 254 -7.73 -13.51 -9.07
CA ILE A 254 -6.59 -13.30 -9.96
C ILE A 254 -6.26 -11.81 -10.03
N THR A 255 -7.25 -10.94 -10.26
CA THR A 255 -7.01 -9.49 -10.34
C THR A 255 -6.50 -8.90 -9.01
N VAL A 256 -7.08 -9.30 -7.88
CA VAL A 256 -6.65 -8.83 -6.55
C VAL A 256 -5.23 -9.30 -6.24
N PHE A 257 -4.92 -10.59 -6.42
CA PHE A 257 -3.59 -11.11 -6.15
C PHE A 257 -2.54 -10.56 -7.12
N ALA A 258 -2.89 -10.36 -8.39
CA ALA A 258 -2.00 -9.69 -9.35
C ALA A 258 -1.73 -8.24 -8.96
N ALA A 259 -2.73 -7.47 -8.54
CA ALA A 259 -2.54 -6.10 -8.08
C ALA A 259 -1.66 -6.03 -6.81
N LEU A 260 -1.88 -6.93 -5.85
CA LEU A 260 -1.04 -7.05 -4.66
C LEU A 260 0.40 -7.44 -5.02
N LEU A 261 0.56 -8.40 -5.94
CA LEU A 261 1.86 -8.85 -6.45
C LEU A 261 2.60 -7.66 -7.10
N LEU A 262 1.94 -6.87 -7.94
CA LEU A 262 2.52 -5.66 -8.53
C LEU A 262 2.92 -4.63 -7.47
N SER A 263 2.17 -4.50 -6.38
CA SER A 263 2.52 -3.60 -5.27
C SER A 263 3.76 -4.08 -4.48
N THR A 264 4.16 -5.34 -4.58
CA THR A 264 5.42 -5.80 -3.97
C THR A 264 6.68 -5.40 -4.77
N ARG A 265 6.52 -4.82 -5.96
CA ARG A 265 7.66 -4.39 -6.77
C ARG A 265 8.51 -3.34 -6.06
N PRO A 266 9.84 -3.34 -6.29
CA PRO A 266 10.69 -2.24 -5.86
C PRO A 266 10.14 -0.95 -6.46
N HIS A 267 10.15 0.11 -5.66
CA HIS A 267 9.79 1.41 -6.18
C HIS A 267 10.92 1.87 -7.11
N ILE A 268 10.66 1.85 -8.42
CA ILE A 268 11.55 2.44 -9.41
C ILE A 268 11.15 3.91 -9.50
N GLU A 269 12.00 4.80 -9.01
CA GLU A 269 11.91 6.21 -9.34
C GLU A 269 12.04 6.34 -10.86
N SER A 270 11.04 6.95 -11.49
CA SER A 270 11.17 7.33 -12.88
C SER A 270 12.38 8.28 -12.94
N PRO A 271 13.43 7.99 -13.73
CA PRO A 271 14.46 8.98 -13.95
C PRO A 271 13.72 10.23 -14.42
N ALA A 272 13.92 11.33 -13.69
CA ALA A 272 13.44 12.63 -14.10
C ALA A 272 13.60 12.71 -15.62
N SER A 273 12.50 12.89 -16.33
CA SER A 273 12.52 13.16 -17.76
C SER A 273 13.47 14.33 -17.93
N GLU A 274 14.69 14.03 -18.36
CA GLU A 274 15.64 15.02 -18.83
C GLU A 274 14.91 15.82 -19.91
N GLU A 275 14.98 17.12 -19.71
CA GLU A 275 14.35 18.16 -20.50
C GLU A 275 14.63 17.97 -22.01
N GLU A 276 13.58 18.13 -22.82
CA GLU A 276 13.65 18.97 -24.02
C GLU A 276 12.48 19.95 -24.02
#